data_AF-A0A7V9JC97-F1
#
_entry.id   AF-A0A7V9JC97-F1
#
_cell.length_a   1.000
_cell.length_b   1.000
_cell.length_c   1.000
_cell.angle_alpha   90.00
_cell.angle_beta   90.00
_cell.angle_gamma   90.00
#
_symmetry.space_group_name_H-M   'P 1'
#
loop_
_entity.id
_entity.type
_entity.pdbx_description
1 polymer ?
#
loop_
_entity_poly.entity_id
_entity_poly.type
_entity_poly.pdbx_seq_one_letter_code
_entity_poly.pdbx_strand_id
1 'polypeptide(L)'
;MEAMAEAYAPHDVSSIFVYVREAHPGEHYPHHQSIEDKLDRAREFQRIFDCRRPILVDDLCGAAHRAFGGLPNMTCIINQAHTITFRSDWTDAPTVRFALDYLLDAQERRRQGEKLAPFYAELMGFRSRDEAAFDRALERNGPRAVSEMQAARELWARGEHLSAVQRKRG
;
A
#
# COMPACT_ATOMS: atom_id res chain seq x y z
N MET A 1 -3.96 8.40 5.18
CA MET A 1 -4.69 8.34 3.89
C MET A 1 -6.09 8.95 3.98
N GLU A 2 -6.88 8.70 5.04
CA GLU A 2 -8.25 9.24 5.14
C GLU A 2 -8.34 10.77 5.00
N ALA A 3 -7.57 11.53 5.80
CA ALA A 3 -7.56 13.00 5.70
C ALA A 3 -7.15 13.53 4.31
N MET A 4 -6.32 12.76 3.59
CA MET A 4 -5.94 13.10 2.22
C MET A 4 -7.11 12.86 1.27
N ALA A 5 -7.80 11.73 1.38
CA ALA A 5 -8.97 11.44 0.57
C ALA A 5 -10.05 12.52 0.71
N GLU A 6 -10.30 13.00 1.94
CA GLU A 6 -11.23 14.10 2.19
C GLU A 6 -10.76 15.42 1.57
N ALA A 7 -9.47 15.74 1.69
CA ALA A 7 -8.90 16.96 1.14
C ALA A 7 -8.95 17.01 -0.40
N TYR A 8 -8.81 15.87 -1.08
CA TYR A 8 -8.82 15.81 -2.54
C TYR A 8 -10.19 15.52 -3.17
N ALA A 9 -11.18 15.11 -2.39
CA ALA A 9 -12.54 14.84 -2.91
C ALA A 9 -13.17 16.05 -3.67
N PRO A 10 -13.00 17.32 -3.23
CA PRO A 10 -13.49 18.48 -3.97
C PRO A 10 -12.79 18.73 -5.33
N HIS A 11 -11.69 18.03 -5.61
CA HIS A 11 -10.89 18.15 -6.83
C HIS A 11 -11.16 16.99 -7.81
N ASP A 12 -12.36 16.40 -7.76
CA ASP A 12 -12.77 15.24 -8.57
C ASP A 12 -11.87 13.99 -8.37
N VAL A 13 -11.22 13.87 -7.22
CA VAL A 13 -10.41 12.69 -6.87
C VAL A 13 -11.21 11.74 -5.99
N SER A 14 -11.45 10.53 -6.50
CA SER A 14 -12.03 9.43 -5.72
C SER A 14 -10.95 8.54 -5.14
N SER A 15 -11.04 8.24 -3.84
CA SER A 15 -10.10 7.35 -3.15
C SER A 15 -10.79 6.09 -2.68
N ILE A 16 -10.28 4.94 -3.10
CA ILE A 16 -10.76 3.61 -2.67
C ILE A 16 -9.64 2.86 -1.96
N PHE A 17 -10.01 1.96 -1.06
CA PHE A 17 -9.11 0.97 -0.51
C PHE A 17 -9.47 -0.40 -1.09
N VAL A 18 -8.49 -1.15 -1.57
CA VAL A 18 -8.71 -2.51 -2.09
C VAL A 18 -8.18 -3.52 -1.08
N TYR A 19 -9.09 -4.28 -0.46
CA TYR A 19 -8.75 -5.36 0.45
C TYR A 19 -8.33 -6.61 -0.34
N VAL A 20 -7.03 -6.88 -0.34
CA VAL A 20 -6.40 -7.95 -1.13
C VAL A 20 -6.17 -9.20 -0.27
N ARG A 21 -5.27 -10.09 -0.69
CA ARG A 21 -4.86 -11.25 0.12
C ARG A 21 -4.02 -10.78 1.31
N GLU A 22 -4.08 -11.52 2.42
CA GLU A 22 -3.16 -11.28 3.54
C GLU A 22 -1.71 -11.40 3.07
N ALA A 23 -0.96 -10.32 3.24
CA ALA A 23 0.44 -10.23 2.86
C ALA A 23 1.32 -11.16 3.68
N HIS A 24 0.98 -11.30 4.96
CA HIS A 24 1.70 -12.10 5.94
C HIS A 24 0.67 -12.87 6.79
N PRO A 25 0.28 -14.07 6.35
CA PRO A 25 -0.64 -14.91 7.11
C PRO A 25 -0.01 -15.27 8.46
N GLY A 26 -0.54 -14.69 9.53
CA GLY A 26 -0.12 -14.93 10.90
C GLY A 26 -1.04 -15.90 11.61
N GLU A 27 -0.72 -16.20 12.86
CA GLU A 27 -1.52 -17.09 13.71
C GLU A 27 -2.96 -16.59 13.91
N HIS A 28 -3.13 -15.27 14.05
CA HIS A 28 -4.45 -14.63 14.18
C HIS A 28 -5.12 -14.28 12.85
N TYR A 29 -4.34 -14.22 11.76
CA TYR A 29 -4.83 -13.84 10.42
C TYR A 29 -4.30 -14.85 9.39
N PRO A 30 -4.85 -16.09 9.36
CA PRO A 30 -4.48 -17.07 8.35
C PRO A 30 -4.98 -16.64 6.97
N HIS A 31 -4.55 -17.37 5.93
CA HIS A 31 -5.10 -17.19 4.59
C HIS A 31 -6.63 -17.33 4.60
N HIS A 32 -7.31 -16.43 3.90
CA HIS A 32 -8.75 -16.52 3.67
C HIS A 32 -9.12 -17.85 3.01
N GLN A 33 -10.06 -18.58 3.58
CA GLN A 33 -10.51 -19.88 3.07
C GLN A 33 -11.78 -19.76 2.21
N SER A 34 -12.55 -18.68 2.42
CA SER A 34 -13.76 -18.36 1.67
C SER A 34 -13.88 -16.85 1.40
N ILE A 35 -14.83 -16.46 0.54
CA ILE A 35 -15.11 -15.03 0.30
C ILE A 35 -15.79 -14.39 1.50
N GLU A 36 -16.60 -15.16 2.23
CA GLU A 36 -17.27 -14.76 3.47
C GLU A 36 -16.24 -14.40 4.55
N ASP A 37 -15.22 -15.25 4.77
CA ASP A 37 -14.14 -14.96 5.72
C ASP A 37 -13.42 -13.67 5.35
N LYS A 38 -13.14 -13.48 4.05
CA LYS A 38 -12.44 -12.29 3.55
C LYS A 38 -13.27 -11.02 3.75
N LEU A 39 -14.58 -11.09 3.54
CA LEU A 39 -15.49 -9.98 3.81
C LEU A 39 -15.53 -9.63 5.30
N ASP A 40 -15.55 -10.63 6.19
CA ASP A 40 -15.53 -10.41 7.64
C ASP A 40 -14.21 -9.79 8.10
N ARG A 41 -13.07 -10.24 7.55
CA ARG A 41 -11.76 -9.61 7.78
C ARG A 41 -11.71 -8.17 7.26
N ALA A 42 -12.27 -7.89 6.09
CA ALA A 42 -12.35 -6.52 5.57
C ALA A 42 -13.19 -5.60 6.46
N ARG A 43 -14.32 -6.07 7.00
CA ARG A 43 -15.15 -5.33 7.97
C ARG A 43 -14.43 -5.11 9.30
N GLU A 44 -13.70 -6.12 9.76
CA GLU A 44 -12.85 -6.00 10.94
C GLU A 44 -11.78 -4.93 10.73
N PHE A 45 -11.03 -5.02 9.62
CA PHE A 45 -10.05 -4.01 9.20
C PHE A 45 -10.65 -2.60 9.19
N GLN A 46 -11.84 -2.43 8.59
CA GLN A 46 -12.53 -1.15 8.53
C GLN A 46 -12.73 -0.53 9.92
N ARG A 47 -13.28 -1.31 10.86
CA ARG A 47 -13.57 -0.84 12.23
C ARG A 47 -12.30 -0.48 13.00
N ILE A 48 -11.25 -1.25 12.79
CA ILE A 48 -10.01 -1.14 13.55
C ILE A 48 -9.16 0.04 13.11
N PHE A 49 -9.08 0.26 11.80
CA PHE A 49 -8.27 1.33 11.23
C PHE A 49 -9.07 2.58 10.92
N ASP A 50 -10.36 2.60 11.30
CA ASP A 50 -11.32 3.66 10.97
C ASP A 50 -11.22 4.06 9.50
N CYS A 51 -11.27 3.06 8.62
CA CYS A 51 -11.17 3.30 7.18
C CYS A 51 -12.51 3.83 6.67
N ARG A 52 -12.53 5.13 6.36
CA ARG A 52 -13.73 5.88 5.94
C ARG A 52 -13.92 5.84 4.42
N ARG A 53 -12.83 5.67 3.67
CA ARG A 53 -12.87 5.39 2.23
C ARG A 53 -13.66 4.10 1.92
N PRO A 54 -14.36 4.03 0.77
CA PRO A 54 -14.95 2.78 0.30
C PRO A 54 -13.90 1.66 0.21
N ILE A 55 -14.24 0.50 0.77
CA ILE A 55 -13.43 -0.71 0.69
C ILE A 55 -14.02 -1.63 -0.37
N LEU A 56 -13.24 -1.92 -1.41
CA LEU A 56 -13.53 -2.98 -2.37
C LEU A 56 -12.76 -4.24 -1.96
N VAL A 57 -13.41 -5.39 -1.93
CA VAL A 57 -12.77 -6.67 -1.60
C VAL A 57 -12.45 -7.40 -2.89
N ASP A 58 -11.17 -7.71 -3.11
CA ASP A 58 -10.72 -8.49 -4.27
C ASP A 58 -11.26 -9.93 -4.19
N ASP A 59 -11.22 -10.68 -5.28
CA ASP A 59 -11.63 -12.08 -5.26
C ASP A 59 -10.74 -12.94 -4.32
N LEU A 60 -11.21 -14.15 -4.01
CA LEU A 60 -10.51 -15.06 -3.11
C LEU A 60 -9.09 -15.38 -3.62
N CYS A 61 -8.94 -15.54 -4.94
CA CYS A 61 -7.66 -15.83 -5.57
C CYS A 61 -6.73 -14.61 -5.64
N GLY A 62 -7.21 -13.40 -5.39
CA GLY A 62 -6.56 -12.11 -5.56
C GLY A 62 -6.19 -11.75 -7.00
N ALA A 63 -7.16 -11.81 -7.93
CA ALA A 63 -6.96 -11.44 -9.33
C ALA A 63 -6.61 -9.95 -9.49
N ALA A 64 -7.33 -9.04 -8.84
CA ALA A 64 -7.02 -7.61 -8.91
C ALA A 64 -5.63 -7.35 -8.30
N HIS A 65 -5.31 -7.96 -7.16
CA HIS A 65 -4.01 -7.82 -6.51
C HIS A 65 -2.87 -8.14 -7.48
N ARG A 66 -2.96 -9.25 -8.22
CA ARG A 66 -1.97 -9.62 -9.24
C ARG A 66 -1.94 -8.64 -10.41
N ALA A 67 -3.10 -8.22 -10.90
CA ALA A 67 -3.19 -7.31 -12.05
C ALA A 67 -2.54 -5.94 -11.77
N PHE A 68 -2.66 -5.44 -10.53
CA PHE A 68 -2.12 -4.13 -10.17
C PHE A 68 -0.65 -4.17 -9.75
N GLY A 69 -0.11 -5.30 -9.28
CA GLY A 69 1.32 -5.47 -9.02
C GLY A 69 1.70 -6.50 -7.94
N GLY A 70 0.73 -6.99 -7.17
CA GLY A 70 0.93 -8.05 -6.18
C GLY A 70 1.62 -7.63 -4.88
N LEU A 71 1.80 -6.32 -4.67
CA LEU A 71 2.51 -5.78 -3.51
C LEU A 71 1.55 -5.50 -2.33
N PRO A 72 1.99 -5.64 -1.08
CA PRO A 72 1.11 -5.76 0.09
C PRO A 72 0.53 -4.44 0.65
N ASN A 73 1.01 -3.28 0.18
CA ASN A 73 0.48 -1.97 0.57
C ASN A 73 0.73 -0.93 -0.54
N MET A 74 0.54 -1.30 -1.79
CA MET A 74 0.83 -0.41 -2.92
C MET A 74 -0.27 0.64 -3.14
N THR A 75 0.09 1.75 -3.77
CA THR A 75 -0.87 2.77 -4.25
C THR A 75 -0.67 3.00 -5.74
N CYS A 76 -1.76 3.16 -6.48
CA CYS A 76 -1.74 3.69 -7.84
C CYS A 76 -2.77 4.79 -8.02
N ILE A 77 -2.49 5.75 -8.90
CA ILE A 77 -3.45 6.76 -9.36
C ILE A 77 -3.82 6.41 -10.80
N ILE A 78 -5.12 6.38 -11.06
CA ILE A 78 -5.70 6.06 -12.37
C ILE A 78 -6.45 7.31 -12.84
N ASN A 79 -6.17 7.76 -14.05
CA ASN A 79 -6.88 8.90 -14.64
C ASN A 79 -8.23 8.49 -15.26
N GLN A 80 -9.00 9.48 -15.72
CA GLN A 80 -10.30 9.24 -16.38
C GLN A 80 -10.20 8.46 -17.70
N ALA A 81 -9.00 8.34 -18.29
CA ALA A 81 -8.72 7.50 -19.45
C ALA A 81 -8.28 6.07 -19.06
N HIS A 82 -8.56 5.65 -17.83
CA HIS A 82 -8.25 4.32 -17.28
C HIS A 82 -6.77 3.94 -17.36
N THR A 83 -5.87 4.93 -17.35
CA THR A 83 -4.42 4.74 -17.39
C THR A 83 -3.80 5.01 -16.03
N ILE A 84 -2.87 4.16 -15.60
CA ILE A 84 -2.08 4.38 -14.39
C ILE A 84 -1.09 5.51 -14.65
N THR A 85 -1.25 6.63 -13.95
CA THR A 85 -0.38 7.82 -14.06
C THR A 85 0.64 7.92 -12.93
N PHE A 86 0.42 7.19 -11.85
CA PHE A 86 1.35 7.06 -10.73
C PHE A 86 1.23 5.68 -10.12
N ARG A 87 2.36 5.09 -9.73
CA ARG A 87 2.42 3.83 -8.98
C ARG A 87 3.52 3.96 -7.94
N SER A 88 3.22 3.50 -6.73
CA SER A 88 4.20 3.31 -5.69
C SER A 88 4.05 1.90 -5.11
N ASP A 89 5.18 1.24 -4.91
CA ASP A 89 5.30 -0.08 -4.29
C ASP A 89 4.85 -0.09 -2.83
N TRP A 90 4.85 1.08 -2.17
CA TRP A 90 4.40 1.26 -0.81
C TRP A 90 3.62 2.57 -0.63
N THR A 91 2.53 2.52 0.11
CA THR A 91 1.71 3.69 0.38
C THR A 91 2.42 4.60 1.38
N ASP A 92 2.78 5.79 0.91
CA ASP A 92 3.30 6.90 1.70
C ASP A 92 2.49 8.17 1.38
N ALA A 93 1.84 8.74 2.40
CA ALA A 93 0.88 9.82 2.20
C ALA A 93 1.53 11.11 1.62
N PRO A 94 2.70 11.57 2.08
CA PRO A 94 3.43 12.67 1.44
C PRO A 94 3.74 12.42 -0.04
N THR A 95 4.21 11.22 -0.39
CA THR A 95 4.55 10.88 -1.78
C THR A 95 3.30 10.86 -2.67
N VAL A 96 2.19 10.27 -2.20
CA VAL A 96 0.92 10.26 -2.94
C VAL A 96 0.36 11.67 -3.09
N ARG A 97 0.48 12.52 -2.07
CA ARG A 97 0.10 13.94 -2.12
C ARG A 97 0.87 14.67 -3.23
N PHE A 98 2.20 14.54 -3.23
CA PHE A 98 3.05 15.13 -4.25
C PHE A 98 2.62 14.72 -5.67
N ALA A 99 2.31 13.43 -5.87
CA ALA A 99 1.84 12.94 -7.16
C ALA A 99 0.48 13.51 -7.56
N LEU A 100 -0.47 13.60 -6.62
CA LEU A 100 -1.79 14.20 -6.86
C LEU A 100 -1.68 15.68 -7.25
N ASP A 101 -0.91 16.46 -6.49
CA ASP A 101 -0.72 17.89 -6.75
C ASP A 101 -0.11 18.12 -8.14
N TYR A 102 0.92 17.35 -8.50
CA TYR A 102 1.53 17.41 -9.83
C TYR A 102 0.54 17.07 -10.95
N LEU A 103 -0.26 16.00 -10.78
CA LEU A 103 -1.22 15.55 -11.79
C LEU A 103 -2.38 16.53 -11.96
N LEU A 104 -2.87 17.12 -10.87
CA LEU A 104 -3.94 18.12 -10.89
C LEU A 104 -3.47 19.43 -11.54
N ASP A 105 -2.25 19.89 -11.24
CA ASP A 105 -1.62 21.03 -11.92
C ASP A 105 -1.48 20.77 -13.43
N ALA A 106 -0.95 19.60 -13.82
CA ALA A 106 -0.80 19.23 -15.21
C ALA A 106 -2.16 19.16 -15.95
N GLN A 107 -3.21 18.69 -15.27
CA GLN A 107 -4.57 18.68 -15.81
C GLN A 107 -5.10 20.10 -16.03
N GLU A 108 -4.91 21.00 -15.06
CA GLU A 108 -5.35 22.39 -15.17
C GLU A 108 -4.62 23.13 -16.29
N ARG A 109 -3.30 22.98 -16.40
CA ARG A 109 -2.50 23.58 -17.47
C ARG A 109 -2.93 23.11 -18.86
N ARG A 110 -3.26 21.82 -19.00
CA ARG A 110 -3.85 21.28 -20.24
C ARG A 110 -5.21 21.89 -20.54
N ARG A 111 -6.05 22.12 -19.52
CA ARG A 111 -7.35 22.78 -19.65
C ARG A 111 -7.19 24.24 -20.12
N GLN A 112 -6.11 24.90 -19.72
CA GLN A 112 -5.74 26.25 -20.14
C GLN A 112 -5.09 26.30 -21.54
N GLY A 113 -4.94 25.16 -22.22
CA GLY A 113 -4.44 25.08 -23.59
C GLY A 113 -2.93 24.83 -23.74
N GLU A 114 -2.22 24.58 -22.63
CA GLU A 114 -0.81 24.19 -22.72
C GLU A 114 -0.63 22.80 -23.35
N LYS A 115 0.36 22.68 -24.24
CA LYS A 115 0.72 21.42 -24.89
C LYS A 115 1.75 20.66 -24.04
N LEU A 116 1.26 19.81 -23.14
CA LEU A 116 2.11 18.94 -22.32
C LEU A 116 2.30 17.57 -22.99
N ALA A 117 3.55 17.11 -23.07
CA ALA A 117 3.90 15.77 -23.51
C ALA A 117 4.19 14.87 -22.29
N PRO A 118 3.71 13.61 -22.27
CA PRO A 118 3.99 12.69 -21.17
C PRO A 118 5.45 12.22 -21.20
N PHE A 119 5.97 11.89 -20.02
CA PHE A 119 7.27 11.24 -19.84
C PHE A 119 7.22 10.27 -18.66
N TYR A 120 8.20 9.36 -18.60
CA TYR A 120 8.38 8.42 -17.48
C TYR A 120 9.45 8.94 -16.52
N ALA A 121 9.21 8.79 -15.22
CA ALA A 121 10.16 9.12 -14.17
C ALA A 121 10.08 8.10 -13.03
N GLU A 122 11.21 7.86 -12.38
CA GLU A 122 11.32 7.01 -11.19
C GLU A 122 11.68 7.86 -9.98
N LEU A 123 11.10 7.52 -8.83
CA LEU A 123 11.35 8.20 -7.56
C LEU A 123 11.69 7.15 -6.50
N MET A 124 12.87 7.28 -5.90
CA MET A 124 13.23 6.53 -4.70
C MET A 124 12.74 7.28 -3.47
N GLY A 125 11.63 6.81 -2.89
CA GLY A 125 11.06 7.36 -1.66
C GLY A 125 11.72 6.81 -0.40
N PHE A 126 11.83 7.64 0.63
CA PHE A 126 12.25 7.22 1.97
C PHE A 126 11.15 7.53 2.97
N ARG A 127 10.85 6.59 3.86
CA ARG A 127 9.82 6.74 4.88
C ARG A 127 10.41 6.55 6.27
N SER A 128 9.90 7.30 7.23
CA SER A 128 10.14 6.99 8.63
C SER A 128 9.42 5.68 8.99
N ARG A 129 10.07 4.87 9.84
CA ARG A 129 9.45 3.69 10.43
C ARG A 129 9.02 4.06 11.84
N ASP A 130 7.73 4.06 12.10
CA ASP A 130 7.23 4.12 13.48
C ASP A 130 7.41 2.73 14.10
N GLU A 131 8.52 2.56 14.81
CA GLU A 131 8.88 1.30 15.46
C GLU A 131 7.85 0.89 16.51
N ALA A 132 7.27 1.85 17.23
CA ALA A 132 6.27 1.55 18.25
C ALA A 132 4.94 1.08 17.63
N ALA A 133 4.52 1.68 16.51
CA ALA A 133 3.36 1.20 15.75
C ALA A 133 3.61 -0.17 15.13
N PHE A 134 4.83 -0.42 14.68
CA PHE A 134 5.25 -1.72 14.15
C PHE A 134 5.19 -2.81 15.24
N ASP A 135 5.69 -2.53 16.44
CA ASP A 135 5.67 -3.47 17.56
C ASP A 135 4.24 -3.76 18.03
N ARG A 136 3.38 -2.73 18.14
CA ARG A 136 1.94 -2.93 18.43
C ARG A 136 1.25 -3.80 17.37
N ALA A 137 1.62 -3.65 16.10
CA ALA A 137 1.07 -4.47 15.03
C ALA A 137 1.54 -5.93 15.10
N LEU A 138 2.78 -6.17 15.54
CA LEU A 138 3.29 -7.53 15.78
C LEU A 138 2.57 -8.22 16.93
N GLU A 139 2.39 -7.54 18.07
CA GLU A 139 1.66 -8.07 19.22
C GLU A 139 0.23 -8.48 18.85
N ARG A 140 -0.43 -7.66 18.02
CA ARG A 140 -1.78 -7.93 17.50
C ARG A 140 -1.85 -9.18 16.62
N ASN A 141 -0.81 -9.45 15.83
CA ASN A 141 -0.75 -10.59 14.91
C ASN A 141 -0.48 -11.92 15.62
N GLY A 142 -0.09 -11.88 16.89
CA GLY A 142 0.09 -13.04 17.76
C GLY A 142 1.52 -13.18 18.32
N PRO A 143 1.69 -13.99 19.39
CA PRO A 143 2.96 -14.13 20.09
C PRO A 143 4.09 -14.66 19.20
N ARG A 144 3.73 -15.47 18.18
CA ARG A 144 4.69 -15.99 17.20
C ARG A 144 5.32 -14.88 16.35
N ALA A 145 4.55 -13.88 15.91
CA ALA A 145 5.07 -12.77 15.10
C ALA A 145 6.09 -11.92 15.88
N VAL A 146 5.86 -11.75 17.18
CA VAL A 146 6.79 -11.07 18.10
C VAL A 146 8.07 -11.87 18.25
N SER A 147 7.97 -13.18 18.50
CA SER A 147 9.14 -14.06 18.67
C SER A 147 9.99 -14.15 17.40
N GLU A 148 9.38 -14.28 16.22
CA GLU A 148 10.10 -14.32 14.94
C GLU A 148 10.81 -12.98 14.64
N MET A 149 10.18 -11.84 14.96
CA MET A 149 10.84 -10.53 14.82
C MET A 149 12.00 -10.35 15.81
N GLN A 150 11.86 -10.82 17.06
CA GLN A 150 12.94 -10.77 18.05
C GLN A 150 14.15 -11.58 17.57
N ALA A 151 13.93 -12.80 17.09
CA ALA A 151 14.98 -13.63 16.51
C ALA A 151 15.64 -12.96 15.29
N ALA A 152 14.86 -12.32 14.40
CA ALA A 152 15.40 -11.56 13.27
C ALA A 152 16.25 -10.36 13.71
N ARG A 153 15.80 -9.61 14.73
CA ARG A 153 16.55 -8.48 15.31
C ARG A 153 17.88 -8.94 15.92
N GLU A 154 17.92 -10.08 16.59
CA GLU A 154 19.15 -10.67 17.12
C GLU A 154 20.12 -11.10 16.01
N LEU A 155 19.63 -11.62 14.89
CA LEU A 155 20.45 -11.94 13.72
C LEU A 155 21.01 -10.67 13.06
N TRP A 156 20.20 -9.61 12.98
CA TRP A 156 20.63 -8.30 12.45
C TRP A 156 21.68 -7.63 13.32
N ALA A 157 21.53 -7.68 14.64
CA ALA A 157 22.51 -7.15 15.60
C ALA A 157 23.87 -7.86 15.49
N ARG A 158 23.88 -9.12 15.08
CA ARG A 158 25.08 -9.93 14.81
C ARG A 158 25.68 -9.70 13.42
N GLY A 159 25.03 -8.91 12.56
CA GLY A 159 25.50 -8.63 11.20
C GLY A 159 25.28 -9.76 10.19
N GLU A 160 24.48 -10.78 10.54
CA GLU A 160 24.35 -12.03 9.76
C GLU A 160 23.36 -11.92 8.57
N HIS A 161 22.88 -10.72 8.23
CA HIS A 161 21.81 -10.51 7.24
C HIS A 161 22.27 -10.34 5.79
N LEU A 162 23.57 -10.19 5.53
CA LEU A 162 24.09 -9.93 4.19
C LEU A 162 24.51 -11.22 3.47
N SER A 163 23.55 -12.04 3.01
CA SER A 163 23.91 -13.15 2.09
C SER A 163 22.86 -13.55 1.05
N ALA A 164 21.66 -12.94 1.00
CA ALA A 164 20.63 -13.35 0.03
C ALA A 164 20.56 -12.50 -1.25
N VAL A 165 21.08 -11.26 -1.27
CA VAL A 165 20.94 -10.35 -2.43
C VAL A 165 22.22 -10.20 -3.27
N GLN A 166 23.40 -10.57 -2.75
CA GLN A 166 24.67 -10.36 -3.45
C GLN A 166 25.17 -11.53 -4.32
N ARG A 167 24.47 -12.67 -4.42
CA ARG A 167 24.90 -13.84 -5.24
C ARG A 167 24.29 -13.92 -6.65
N LYS A 168 23.86 -12.79 -7.24
CA LYS A 168 23.41 -12.74 -8.66
C LYS A 168 24.10 -11.66 -9.51
N ARG A 169 25.34 -11.30 -9.17
CA ARG A 169 26.29 -10.70 -10.11
C ARG A 169 27.65 -11.37 -9.92
N GLY A 170 28.04 -12.16 -10.91
CA GLY A 170 29.23 -13.01 -10.93
C GLY A 170 28.97 -14.18 -11.84
#